data_AF-A0A3S0WL16-F1
#
_entry.id   AF-A0A3S0WL16-F1
#
_cell.length_a   1.000
_cell.length_b   1.000
_cell.length_c   1.000
_cell.angle_alpha   90.00
_cell.angle_beta   90.00
_cell.angle_gamma   90.00
#
_symmetry.space_group_name_H-M   'P 1'
#
loop_
_entity.id
_entity.type
_entity.pdbx_description
1 polymer ?
#
loop_
_entity_poly.entity_id
_entity_poly.type
_entity_poly.pdbx_seq_one_letter_code
_entity_poly.pdbx_strand_id
1 'polypeptide(L)'
;MGKAPNRERWSGWVAIAWILALLAIGGGIFAIATAGFIEVPRQNSFGRLQTVTEPNIFIWAIAIGQAVSATMLAAIFSMINSIYQNTCDQCANMGPSIPRADTVGDASPMVSKPEHGKGLRLTNVKSGSPVRSVLYTGCLIEKINDQPVDSVAGAESLIQKEPNKFEFQTSAGESHTKWLHVKPGPLMIEGQAADIP
;
A
#
# COMPACT_ATOMS: atom_id res chain seq x y z
N MET A 1 9.62 -26.12 13.67
CA MET A 1 8.47 -25.81 12.79
C MET A 1 7.84 -24.51 13.28
N GLY A 2 8.17 -23.39 12.64
CA GLY A 2 7.57 -22.10 12.96
C GLY A 2 6.13 -22.07 12.47
N LYS A 3 5.18 -21.75 13.36
CA LYS A 3 3.76 -21.58 13.03
C LYS A 3 3.66 -20.44 12.01
N ALA A 4 3.13 -20.71 10.81
CA ALA A 4 2.95 -19.67 9.81
C ALA A 4 2.12 -18.50 10.40
N PRO A 5 2.47 -17.24 10.09
CA PRO A 5 1.74 -16.09 10.60
C PRO A 5 0.26 -16.18 10.20
N ASN A 6 -0.63 -16.07 11.17
CA ASN A 6 -2.07 -16.19 10.94
C ASN A 6 -2.56 -14.97 10.13
N ARG A 7 -2.92 -15.22 8.87
CA ARG A 7 -3.37 -14.22 7.88
C ARG A 7 -4.73 -13.61 8.23
N GLU A 8 -5.53 -14.29 9.05
CA GLU A 8 -6.91 -13.88 9.39
C GLU A 8 -7.00 -13.14 10.72
N ARG A 9 -5.89 -12.93 11.43
CA ARG A 9 -5.88 -12.32 12.77
C ARG A 9 -6.59 -10.95 12.81
N TRP A 10 -6.52 -10.18 11.74
CA TRP A 10 -7.15 -8.86 11.63
C TRP A 10 -8.54 -8.89 10.98
N SER A 11 -8.94 -9.99 10.35
CA SER A 11 -10.23 -10.13 9.68
C SER A 11 -11.41 -9.95 10.65
N GLY A 12 -11.30 -10.54 11.85
CA GLY A 12 -12.31 -10.38 12.90
C GLY A 12 -12.47 -8.93 13.37
N TRP A 13 -11.38 -8.18 13.49
CA TRP A 13 -11.41 -6.76 13.88
C TRP A 13 -12.03 -5.88 12.80
N VAL A 14 -11.74 -6.16 11.52
CA VAL A 14 -12.38 -5.47 10.39
C VAL A 14 -13.89 -5.70 10.40
N ALA A 15 -14.32 -6.95 10.60
CA ALA A 15 -15.75 -7.28 10.68
C ALA A 15 -16.45 -6.54 11.83
N ILE A 16 -15.83 -6.53 13.03
CA ILE A 16 -16.36 -5.79 14.19
C ILE A 16 -16.46 -4.29 13.88
N ALA A 17 -15.43 -3.70 13.26
CA ALA A 17 -15.42 -2.28 12.92
C ALA A 17 -16.56 -1.92 11.95
N TRP A 18 -16.83 -2.75 10.94
CA TRP A 18 -17.96 -2.54 10.02
C TRP A 18 -19.32 -2.73 10.69
N ILE A 19 -19.46 -3.70 11.60
CA ILE A 19 -20.69 -3.87 12.39
C ILE A 19 -20.95 -2.62 13.24
N LEU A 20 -19.92 -2.09 13.91
CA LEU A 20 -20.02 -0.85 14.68
C LEU A 20 -20.37 0.35 13.79
N ALA A 21 -19.81 0.43 12.59
CA ALA A 21 -20.16 1.48 11.63
C ALA A 21 -21.63 1.42 11.21
N LEU A 22 -22.16 0.22 10.91
CA LEU A 22 -23.58 0.04 10.60
C LEU A 22 -24.49 0.40 11.79
N LEU A 23 -24.10 0.02 13.01
CA LEU A 23 -24.83 0.41 14.22
C LEU A 23 -24.81 1.93 14.43
N ALA A 24 -23.68 2.60 14.19
CA ALA A 24 -23.58 4.05 14.29
C ALA A 24 -24.47 4.76 13.26
N ILE A 25 -24.52 4.27 12.02
CA ILE A 25 -25.41 4.79 10.98
C ILE A 25 -26.87 4.59 11.37
N GLY A 26 -27.25 3.37 11.79
CA GLY A 26 -28.61 3.07 12.23
C GLY A 26 -29.04 3.89 13.44
N GLY A 27 -28.14 4.05 14.42
CA GLY A 27 -28.35 4.90 15.59
C GLY A 27 -28.51 6.37 15.23
N GLY A 28 -27.71 6.88 14.30
CA GLY A 28 -27.82 8.25 13.79
C GLY A 28 -29.17 8.51 13.11
N ILE A 29 -29.63 7.59 12.26
CA ILE A 29 -30.95 7.67 11.62
C ILE A 29 -32.06 7.67 12.67
N PHE A 30 -31.97 6.79 13.67
CA PHE A 30 -32.95 6.72 14.76
C PHE A 30 -32.98 8.01 15.61
N ALA A 31 -31.81 8.58 15.92
CA ALA A 31 -31.71 9.83 16.66
C ALA A 31 -32.32 11.02 15.88
N ILE A 32 -32.10 11.08 14.57
CA ILE A 32 -32.73 12.10 13.70
C ILE A 32 -34.25 11.89 13.64
N ALA A 33 -34.72 10.64 13.55
CA ALA A 33 -36.15 10.37 13.48
C ALA A 33 -36.91 10.76 14.76
N THR A 34 -36.26 10.63 15.93
CA THR A 34 -36.89 10.87 17.24
C THR A 34 -36.68 12.30 17.76
N ALA A 35 -35.53 12.90 17.49
CA ALA A 35 -35.12 14.19 18.07
C ALA A 35 -34.53 15.18 17.03
N GLY A 36 -34.57 14.83 15.74
CA GLY A 36 -33.97 15.64 14.67
C GLY A 36 -34.73 16.92 14.34
N PHE A 37 -35.91 17.12 14.92
CA PHE A 37 -36.73 18.30 14.73
C PHE A 37 -37.19 18.85 16.08
N ILE A 38 -37.22 20.17 16.18
CA ILE A 38 -37.70 20.90 17.37
C ILE A 38 -38.79 21.87 16.94
N GLU A 39 -39.75 22.11 17.84
CA GLU A 39 -40.76 23.13 17.66
C GLU A 39 -40.26 24.46 18.23
N VAL A 40 -40.13 25.47 17.38
CA VAL A 40 -39.71 26.81 17.79
C VAL A 40 -40.92 27.74 17.67
N PRO A 41 -41.30 28.47 18.75
CA PRO A 41 -42.35 29.47 18.65
C PRO A 41 -41.85 30.66 17.85
N ARG A 42 -42.47 30.94 16.71
CA ARG A 42 -42.25 32.17 15.94
C ARG A 42 -43.51 33.02 15.94
N GLN A 43 -43.30 34.33 16.04
CA GLN A 43 -44.38 35.29 15.89
C GLN A 43 -44.59 35.55 14.40
N ASN A 44 -45.82 35.33 13.91
CA ASN A 44 -46.16 35.63 12.53
C ASN A 44 -46.36 37.15 12.33
N SER A 45 -46.50 37.59 11.07
CA SER A 45 -46.72 39.01 10.72
C SER A 45 -48.00 39.63 11.33
N PHE A 46 -48.88 38.80 11.91
CA PHE A 46 -50.10 39.21 12.60
C PHE A 46 -49.95 39.19 14.13
N GLY A 47 -48.73 39.03 14.65
CA GLY A 47 -48.45 39.06 16.08
C GLY A 47 -48.84 37.79 16.85
N ARG A 48 -49.34 36.74 16.17
CA ARG A 48 -49.71 35.47 16.80
C ARG A 48 -48.52 34.53 16.87
N LEU A 49 -48.38 33.83 18.00
CA LEU A 49 -47.40 32.76 18.17
C LEU A 49 -47.87 31.53 17.40
N GLN A 50 -47.05 31.06 16.45
CA GLN A 50 -47.20 29.78 15.77
C GLN A 50 -45.97 28.94 16.05
N THR A 51 -46.17 27.64 16.29
CA THR A 51 -45.07 26.68 16.39
C THR A 51 -44.66 26.28 14.97
N VAL A 52 -43.38 26.43 14.66
CA VAL A 52 -42.81 26.00 13.38
C VAL A 52 -41.80 24.89 13.68
N THR A 53 -41.89 23.81 12.91
CA THR A 53 -40.96 22.68 13.00
C THR A 53 -39.66 23.04 12.29
N GLU A 54 -38.55 23.07 13.03
CA GLU A 54 -37.22 23.37 12.50
C GLU A 54 -36.25 22.22 12.80
N PRO A 55 -35.25 21.95 11.92
CA PRO A 55 -34.28 20.89 12.16
C PRO A 55 -33.37 21.24 13.34
N ASN A 56 -33.17 20.29 14.23
CA ASN A 56 -32.22 20.40 15.33
C ASN A 56 -30.80 20.13 14.84
N ILE A 57 -30.10 21.19 14.45
CA ILE A 57 -28.76 21.14 13.85
C ILE A 57 -27.78 20.32 14.71
N PHE A 58 -27.88 20.34 16.04
CA PHE A 58 -26.98 19.59 16.92
C PHE A 58 -27.17 18.08 16.78
N ILE A 59 -28.41 17.60 16.76
CA ILE A 59 -28.72 16.17 16.60
C ILE A 59 -28.26 15.68 15.22
N TRP A 60 -28.52 16.47 14.19
CA TRP A 60 -28.04 16.18 12.84
C TRP A 60 -26.51 16.14 12.76
N ALA A 61 -25.82 17.11 13.35
CA ALA A 61 -24.36 17.16 13.36
C ALA A 61 -23.74 15.96 14.10
N ILE A 62 -24.29 15.59 15.26
CA ILE A 62 -23.83 14.43 16.03
C ILE A 62 -24.06 13.14 15.23
N ALA A 63 -25.25 12.95 14.67
CA ALA A 63 -25.59 11.75 13.91
C ALA A 63 -24.68 11.57 12.67
N ILE A 64 -24.46 12.64 11.89
CA ILE A 64 -23.57 12.62 10.74
C ILE A 64 -22.12 12.40 11.18
N GLY A 65 -21.68 13.14 12.21
CA GLY A 65 -20.31 13.03 12.73
C GLY A 65 -19.96 11.63 13.20
N GLN A 66 -20.88 10.96 13.92
CA GLN A 66 -20.73 9.58 14.34
C GLN A 66 -20.65 8.60 13.16
N ALA A 67 -21.54 8.74 12.16
CA ALA A 67 -21.56 7.89 10.98
C ALA A 67 -20.25 8.01 10.15
N VAL A 68 -19.80 9.24 9.91
CA VAL A 68 -18.56 9.50 9.17
C VAL A 68 -17.35 8.96 9.93
N SER A 69 -17.24 9.24 11.23
CA SER A 69 -16.12 8.80 12.06
C SER A 69 -16.03 7.27 12.13
N ALA A 70 -17.17 6.58 12.31
CA ALA A 70 -17.20 5.12 12.40
C ALA A 70 -16.84 4.45 11.06
N THR A 71 -17.30 5.02 9.94
CA THR A 71 -16.97 4.52 8.60
C THR A 71 -15.49 4.75 8.29
N MET A 72 -14.93 5.88 8.68
CA MET A 72 -13.50 6.17 8.55
C MET A 72 -12.65 5.20 9.37
N LEU A 73 -13.05 4.89 10.60
CA LEU A 73 -12.38 3.89 11.44
C LEU A 73 -12.41 2.50 10.78
N ALA A 74 -13.57 2.07 10.27
CA ALA A 74 -13.71 0.80 9.57
C ALA A 74 -12.84 0.72 8.30
N ALA A 75 -12.73 1.84 7.55
CA ALA A 75 -11.85 1.94 6.39
C ALA A 75 -10.36 1.80 6.77
N ILE A 76 -9.92 2.44 7.86
CA ILE A 76 -8.53 2.33 8.35
C ILE A 76 -8.21 0.89 8.75
N PHE A 77 -9.08 0.22 9.52
CA PHE A 77 -8.86 -1.19 9.86
C PHE A 77 -8.82 -2.10 8.63
N SER A 78 -9.66 -1.81 7.63
CA SER A 78 -9.66 -2.54 6.36
C SER A 78 -8.33 -2.35 5.60
N MET A 79 -7.79 -1.13 5.60
CA MET A 79 -6.49 -0.82 5.01
C MET A 79 -5.35 -1.55 5.73
N ILE A 80 -5.33 -1.52 7.07
CA ILE A 80 -4.32 -2.24 7.87
C ILE A 80 -4.37 -3.74 7.58
N ASN A 81 -5.57 -4.33 7.52
CA ASN A 81 -5.72 -5.74 7.21
C ASN A 81 -5.22 -6.07 5.79
N SER A 82 -5.49 -5.21 4.79
CA SER A 82 -4.97 -5.39 3.43
C SER A 82 -3.44 -5.35 3.39
N ILE A 83 -2.81 -4.39 4.07
CA ILE A 83 -1.35 -4.29 4.16
C ILE A 83 -0.76 -5.53 4.84
N TYR A 84 -1.37 -5.98 5.95
CA TYR A 84 -0.92 -7.16 6.66
C TYR A 84 -1.02 -8.43 5.80
N GLN A 85 -2.13 -8.63 5.10
CA GLN A 85 -2.30 -9.76 4.20
C GLN A 85 -1.32 -9.73 3.04
N ASN A 86 -1.10 -8.56 2.43
CA ASN A 86 -0.12 -8.40 1.35
C ASN A 86 1.30 -8.70 1.84
N THR A 87 1.64 -8.29 3.07
CA THR A 87 2.94 -8.59 3.68
C THR A 87 3.09 -10.08 3.98
N CYS A 88 2.04 -10.72 4.52
CA CYS A 88 2.03 -12.17 4.72
C CYS A 88 2.15 -12.94 3.40
N ASP A 89 1.53 -12.49 2.32
CA ASP A 89 1.63 -13.13 1.00
C ASP A 89 3.05 -12.98 0.42
N GLN A 90 3.69 -11.83 0.61
CA GLN A 90 5.09 -11.65 0.24
C GLN A 90 6.01 -12.59 1.03
N CYS A 91 5.78 -12.78 2.34
CA CYS A 91 6.55 -13.71 3.17
C CYS A 91 6.24 -15.20 2.89
N ALA A 92 4.98 -15.53 2.57
CA ALA A 92 4.58 -16.91 2.25
C ALA A 92 5.10 -17.35 0.87
N ASN A 93 5.17 -16.42 -0.08
CA ASN A 93 5.83 -16.64 -1.37
C ASN A 93 7.37 -16.67 -1.27
N MET A 94 7.93 -16.43 -0.08
CA MET A 94 9.34 -16.66 0.26
C MET A 94 9.58 -18.00 1.00
N GLY A 95 8.65 -18.96 0.88
CA GLY A 95 8.83 -20.34 1.34
C GLY A 95 10.10 -21.01 0.75
N PRO A 96 10.68 -22.00 1.46
CA PRO A 96 12.12 -22.19 1.59
C PRO A 96 12.77 -22.61 0.27
N SER A 97 13.70 -21.79 -0.26
CA SER A 97 14.80 -22.36 -1.02
C SER A 97 15.55 -23.30 -0.07
N ILE A 98 15.40 -24.61 -0.27
CA ILE A 98 16.04 -25.67 0.50
C ILE A 98 17.52 -25.29 0.72
N PRO A 99 17.94 -24.93 1.95
CA PRO A 99 19.35 -24.78 2.24
C PRO A 99 19.89 -26.19 2.39
N ARG A 100 20.55 -26.70 1.35
CA ARG A 100 21.40 -27.87 1.52
C ARG A 100 22.54 -27.41 2.42
N ALA A 101 22.55 -27.95 3.64
CA ALA A 101 23.54 -27.70 4.65
C ALA A 101 24.95 -27.92 4.08
N ASP A 102 25.81 -26.92 4.25
CA ASP A 102 27.11 -27.11 4.88
C ASP A 102 27.59 -25.78 5.50
N THR A 103 27.57 -25.78 6.83
CA THR A 103 28.62 -25.27 7.73
C THR A 103 28.87 -23.75 7.87
N VAL A 104 28.31 -23.22 8.96
CA VAL A 104 28.87 -22.28 9.97
C VAL A 104 29.60 -21.01 9.49
N GLY A 105 29.01 -19.84 9.80
CA GLY A 105 29.71 -18.55 9.73
C GLY A 105 28.80 -17.37 9.99
N ASP A 106 28.61 -17.07 11.26
CA ASP A 106 27.98 -15.90 11.87
C ASP A 106 28.26 -14.56 11.15
N ALA A 107 27.22 -13.84 10.72
CA ALA A 107 27.25 -12.38 10.52
C ALA A 107 25.84 -11.82 10.22
N SER A 108 25.33 -11.06 11.18
CA SER A 108 24.18 -10.16 11.08
C SER A 108 24.22 -9.28 9.81
N PRO A 109 23.15 -9.11 9.02
CA PRO A 109 23.20 -8.15 7.93
C PRO A 109 23.03 -6.73 8.49
N MET A 110 24.16 -6.05 8.65
CA MET A 110 24.22 -4.60 8.74
C MET A 110 23.46 -3.99 7.56
N VAL A 111 22.56 -3.06 7.88
CA VAL A 111 21.99 -2.09 6.97
C VAL A 111 23.14 -1.22 6.45
N SER A 112 23.70 -1.56 5.29
CA SER A 112 24.60 -0.67 4.55
C SER A 112 23.76 0.28 3.71
N LYS A 113 23.76 1.56 4.12
CA LYS A 113 23.43 2.70 3.26
C LYS A 113 24.23 2.59 1.94
N PRO A 114 23.65 2.84 0.77
CA PRO A 114 24.42 2.87 -0.46
C PRO A 114 25.31 4.12 -0.48
N GLU A 115 26.60 3.90 -0.79
CA GLU A 115 27.52 4.94 -1.24
C GLU A 115 27.00 5.57 -2.55
N HIS A 116 27.26 6.86 -2.74
CA HIS A 116 26.82 7.63 -3.91
C HIS A 116 27.25 6.98 -5.23
N GLY A 117 26.32 6.29 -5.89
CA GLY A 117 26.51 5.66 -7.20
C GLY A 117 25.62 6.31 -8.26
N LYS A 118 25.96 6.08 -9.54
CA LYS A 118 25.06 6.36 -10.67
C LYS A 118 24.22 5.12 -10.94
N GLY A 119 22.94 5.31 -11.21
CA GLY A 119 21.99 4.25 -11.59
C GLY A 119 21.34 4.51 -12.95
N LEU A 120 20.65 3.52 -13.49
CA LEU A 120 19.90 3.62 -14.75
C LEU A 120 18.42 3.88 -14.47
N ARG A 121 17.96 5.11 -14.72
CA ARG A 121 16.54 5.47 -14.59
C ARG A 121 15.76 5.12 -15.84
N LEU A 122 14.73 4.29 -15.68
CA LEU A 122 13.89 3.83 -16.78
C LEU A 122 12.92 4.93 -17.21
N THR A 123 13.02 5.36 -18.46
CA THR A 123 12.09 6.31 -19.09
C THR A 123 10.96 5.58 -19.81
N ASN A 124 11.22 4.35 -20.28
CA ASN A 124 10.23 3.55 -20.99
C ASN A 124 10.51 2.05 -20.81
N VAL A 125 9.46 1.26 -20.67
CA VAL A 125 9.52 -0.21 -20.66
C VAL A 125 8.53 -0.71 -21.70
N LYS A 126 9.04 -1.28 -22.80
CA LYS A 126 8.17 -1.73 -23.90
C LYS A 126 7.28 -2.90 -23.46
N SER A 127 6.14 -3.03 -24.10
CA SER A 127 5.11 -4.00 -23.71
C SER A 127 5.55 -5.46 -23.75
N GLY A 128 6.51 -5.80 -24.62
CA GLY A 128 7.13 -7.12 -24.75
C GLY A 128 8.43 -7.31 -23.96
N SER A 129 8.80 -6.36 -23.09
CA SER A 129 10.01 -6.45 -22.28
C SER A 129 9.91 -7.60 -21.26
N PRO A 130 10.94 -8.46 -21.15
CA PRO A 130 10.95 -9.57 -20.18
C PRO A 130 10.98 -9.09 -18.72
N VAL A 131 11.35 -7.83 -18.48
CA VAL A 131 11.44 -7.24 -17.14
C VAL A 131 10.19 -6.44 -16.74
N ARG A 132 9.20 -6.31 -17.62
CA ARG A 132 7.98 -5.51 -17.39
C ARG A 132 7.15 -5.94 -16.19
N SER A 133 7.25 -7.21 -15.78
CA SER A 133 6.56 -7.74 -14.60
C SER A 133 7.09 -7.19 -13.27
N VAL A 134 8.27 -6.57 -13.28
CA VAL A 134 8.97 -6.11 -12.08
C VAL A 134 9.42 -4.65 -12.21
N LEU A 135 9.93 -4.27 -13.38
CA LEU A 135 10.43 -2.94 -13.67
C LEU A 135 9.40 -2.16 -14.49
N TYR A 136 9.16 -0.92 -14.08
CA TYR A 136 8.24 -0.01 -14.73
C TYR A 136 8.89 1.37 -14.91
N THR A 137 8.25 2.21 -15.73
CA THR A 137 8.73 3.58 -16.00
C THR A 137 8.89 4.36 -14.69
N GLY A 138 10.05 4.99 -14.52
CA GLY A 138 10.40 5.75 -13.33
C GLY A 138 11.24 4.99 -12.30
N CYS A 139 11.39 3.67 -12.42
CA CYS A 139 12.33 2.91 -11.59
C CYS A 139 13.78 3.29 -11.89
N LEU A 140 14.63 3.30 -10.86
CA LEU A 140 16.07 3.50 -10.93
C LEU A 140 16.77 2.17 -10.66
N ILE A 141 17.39 1.56 -11.66
CA ILE A 141 18.18 0.34 -11.46
C ILE A 141 19.55 0.74 -10.92
N GLU A 142 19.91 0.21 -9.76
CA GLU A 142 21.19 0.48 -9.12
C GLU A 142 22.21 -0.61 -9.48
N LYS A 143 21.81 -1.89 -9.38
CA LYS A 143 22.67 -3.03 -9.67
C LYS A 143 21.95 -4.17 -10.37
N ILE A 144 22.70 -4.88 -11.20
CA ILE A 144 22.31 -6.18 -11.77
C ILE A 144 23.44 -7.17 -11.44
N ASN A 145 23.10 -8.31 -10.81
CA ASN A 145 24.06 -9.33 -10.39
C ASN A 145 25.23 -8.75 -9.57
N ASP A 146 24.90 -7.87 -8.62
CA ASP A 146 25.83 -7.15 -7.75
C ASP A 146 26.79 -6.19 -8.48
N GLN A 147 26.61 -5.98 -9.79
CA GLN A 147 27.37 -5.00 -10.58
C GLN A 147 26.55 -3.73 -10.84
N PRO A 148 27.16 -2.53 -10.71
CA PRO A 148 26.47 -1.27 -10.91
C PRO A 148 26.07 -1.06 -12.38
N VAL A 149 24.94 -0.39 -12.60
CA VAL A 149 24.39 -0.17 -13.94
C VAL A 149 24.09 1.30 -14.16
N ASP A 150 24.76 1.90 -15.15
CA ASP A 150 24.60 3.30 -15.54
C ASP A 150 24.00 3.48 -16.95
N SER A 151 23.89 2.40 -17.72
CA SER A 151 23.48 2.43 -19.14
C SER A 151 22.69 1.19 -19.53
N VAL A 152 21.81 1.33 -20.52
CA VAL A 152 20.99 0.21 -21.04
C VAL A 152 21.87 -0.90 -21.62
N ALA A 153 22.93 -0.54 -22.36
CA ALA A 153 23.88 -1.52 -22.89
C ALA A 153 24.64 -2.27 -21.78
N GLY A 154 25.01 -1.57 -20.70
CA GLY A 154 25.56 -2.17 -19.49
C GLY A 154 24.57 -3.16 -18.88
N ALA A 155 23.31 -2.76 -18.72
CA ALA A 155 22.26 -3.61 -18.18
C ALA A 155 22.08 -4.92 -18.98
N GLU A 156 22.06 -4.83 -20.31
CA GLU A 156 21.92 -5.98 -21.21
C GLU A 156 23.12 -6.94 -21.14
N SER A 157 24.33 -6.40 -20.97
CA SER A 157 25.56 -7.20 -20.87
C SER A 157 25.68 -8.02 -19.58
N LEU A 158 24.97 -7.61 -18.53
CA LEU A 158 24.98 -8.26 -17.22
C LEU A 158 23.95 -9.37 -17.10
N ILE A 159 23.07 -9.54 -18.09
CA ILE A 159 22.07 -10.60 -18.12
C ILE A 159 22.72 -11.94 -18.44
N GLN A 160 22.73 -12.80 -17.44
CA GLN A 160 23.18 -14.18 -17.53
C GLN A 160 22.00 -15.11 -17.81
N LYS A 161 22.30 -16.33 -18.24
CA LYS A 161 21.31 -17.39 -18.50
C LYS A 161 20.64 -17.90 -17.22
N GLU A 162 21.20 -17.57 -16.07
CA GLU A 162 20.72 -17.90 -14.73
C GLU A 162 19.75 -16.82 -14.20
N PRO A 163 19.08 -17.04 -13.06
CA PRO A 163 18.29 -15.99 -12.42
C PRO A 163 19.16 -14.76 -12.13
N ASN A 164 18.79 -13.62 -12.70
CA ASN A 164 19.50 -12.37 -12.54
C ASN A 164 18.94 -11.59 -11.35
N LYS A 165 19.80 -11.12 -10.46
CA LYS A 165 19.43 -10.28 -9.32
C LYS A 165 19.36 -8.83 -9.78
N PHE A 166 18.20 -8.19 -9.63
CA PHE A 166 18.01 -6.76 -9.90
C PHE A 166 17.80 -6.02 -8.58
N GLU A 167 18.62 -5.01 -8.33
CA GLU A 167 18.44 -4.04 -7.25
C GLU A 167 18.01 -2.71 -7.87
N PHE A 168 16.83 -2.23 -7.51
CA PHE A 168 16.26 -1.03 -8.09
C PHE A 168 15.42 -0.25 -7.08
N GLN A 169 15.37 1.05 -7.25
CA GLN A 169 14.55 1.97 -6.48
C GLN A 169 13.28 2.32 -7.27
N THR A 170 12.14 2.40 -6.60
CA THR A 170 10.89 2.88 -7.19
C THR A 170 10.88 4.41 -7.26
N SER A 171 9.93 4.98 -8.00
CA SER A 171 9.73 6.44 -8.03
C SER A 171 9.38 7.05 -6.67
N ALA A 172 8.97 6.21 -5.70
CA ALA A 172 8.69 6.59 -4.32
C ALA A 172 9.94 6.56 -3.42
N GLY A 173 11.11 6.15 -3.94
CA GLY A 173 12.36 6.06 -3.19
C GLY A 173 12.55 4.73 -2.44
N GLU A 174 11.65 3.76 -2.62
CA GLU A 174 11.79 2.45 -1.98
C GLU A 174 12.76 1.57 -2.76
N SER A 175 13.75 0.98 -2.08
CA SER A 175 14.69 0.02 -2.68
C SER A 175 14.13 -1.39 -2.65
N HIS A 176 14.19 -2.09 -3.78
CA HIS A 176 13.69 -3.45 -3.97
C HIS A 176 14.76 -4.33 -4.61
N THR A 177 14.83 -5.59 -4.17
CA THR A 177 15.66 -6.62 -4.80
C THR A 177 14.77 -7.73 -5.36
N LYS A 178 14.93 -8.06 -6.63
CA LYS A 178 14.14 -9.11 -7.31
C LYS A 178 15.03 -10.01 -8.16
N TRP A 179 14.75 -11.31 -8.10
CA TRP A 179 15.39 -12.31 -8.96
C TRP A 179 14.51 -12.57 -10.18
N LEU A 180 15.06 -12.41 -11.37
CA LEU A 180 14.34 -12.52 -12.64
C LEU A 180 15.07 -13.48 -13.56
N HIS A 181 14.34 -14.48 -14.06
CA HIS A 181 14.85 -15.33 -15.11
C HIS A 181 14.63 -14.65 -16.47
N VAL A 182 15.66 -13.98 -16.96
CA VAL A 182 15.64 -13.25 -18.23
C VAL A 182 16.57 -13.97 -19.20
N LYS A 183 16.08 -14.26 -20.41
CA LYS A 183 16.94 -14.81 -21.45
C LYS A 183 17.92 -13.72 -21.91
N PRO A 184 19.21 -14.02 -22.11
CA PRO A 184 20.15 -13.09 -22.70
C PRO A 184 19.61 -12.56 -24.03
N GLY A 185 19.52 -11.24 -24.16
CA GLY A 185 18.89 -10.58 -25.30
C GLY A 185 18.46 -9.15 -24.96
N PRO A 186 17.88 -8.42 -25.94
CA PRO A 186 17.48 -7.04 -25.75
C PRO A 186 16.40 -6.94 -24.67
N LEU A 187 16.65 -6.12 -23.65
CA LEU A 187 15.73 -5.95 -22.51
C LEU A 187 14.51 -5.10 -22.89
N MET A 188 14.53 -4.46 -24.05
CA MET A 188 13.45 -3.59 -24.56
C MET A 188 13.07 -2.47 -23.56
N ILE A 189 14.08 -1.94 -22.87
CA ILE A 189 13.98 -0.83 -21.93
C ILE A 189 14.71 0.39 -22.49
N GLU A 190 14.22 1.58 -22.17
CA GLU A 190 14.90 2.84 -22.46
C GLU A 190 15.10 3.55 -21.13
N GLY A 191 16.27 4.15 -20.94
CA GLY A 191 16.63 4.81 -19.70
C GLY A 191 17.85 5.70 -19.84
N GLN A 192 18.07 6.53 -18.83
CA GLN A 192 19.17 7.48 -18.76
C GLN A 192 19.91 7.30 -17.42
N ALA A 193 21.21 7.58 -17.42
CA ALA A 193 21.98 7.62 -16.18
C ALA A 193 21.41 8.71 -15.26
N ALA A 194 21.17 8.37 -14.00
CA ALA A 194 20.70 9.28 -12.98
C ALA A 194 21.47 9.03 -11.69
N ASP A 195 21.67 10.08 -10.90
CA ASP A 195 22.30 9.96 -9.59
C ASP A 195 21.35 9.23 -8.61
N ILE A 196 21.91 8.34 -7.80
CA ILE A 196 21.16 7.64 -6.74
C ILE A 196 20.94 8.64 -5.59
N PRO A 197 19.67 8.93 -5.22
CA PRO A 197 19.33 9.90 -4.18
C PRO A 197 19.63 9.43 -2.75
#